data_AF-A0A662UAP6-F1
#
_entry.id   AF-A0A662UAP6-F1
#
_cell.length_a   1.000
_cell.length_b   1.000
_cell.length_c   1.000
_cell.angle_alpha   90.00
_cell.angle_beta   90.00
_cell.angle_gamma   90.00
#
_symmetry.space_group_name_H-M   'P 1'
#
loop_
_entity.id
_entity.type
_entity.pdbx_description
1 polymer ?
#
loop_
_entity_poly.entity_id
_entity_poly.type
_entity_poly.pdbx_seq_one_letter_code
_entity_poly.pdbx_strand_id
1 'polypeptide(L)'
;MKRTPSNLVFHELIGLRVDVVSHSDPSLVGLKGVVVWEIRNMLFIKNSRGKIVKVLKQYGTFRFYLPSGVAVEVSGTSILGRPDERLKRARDRFRW
;
A
#
# COMPACT_ATOMS: atom_id res chain seq x y z
N MET A 1 11.75 -12.73 -1.16
CA MET A 1 11.04 -12.59 -2.45
C MET A 1 11.09 -11.14 -2.91
N LYS A 2 11.32 -10.91 -4.21
CA LYS A 2 11.22 -9.57 -4.82
C LYS A 2 9.75 -9.12 -4.85
N ARG A 3 9.50 -7.82 -4.71
CA ARG A 3 8.17 -7.24 -4.93
C ARG A 3 7.82 -7.35 -6.41
N THR A 4 6.68 -7.94 -6.72
CA THR A 4 6.12 -8.05 -8.07
C THR A 4 4.67 -7.56 -8.05
N PRO A 5 4.09 -7.18 -9.21
CA PRO A 5 2.68 -6.82 -9.27
C PRO A 5 1.76 -7.91 -8.70
N SER A 6 2.07 -9.18 -8.96
CA SER A 6 1.26 -10.33 -8.52
C SER A 6 1.31 -10.61 -7.02
N ASN A 7 2.39 -10.23 -6.32
CA ASN A 7 2.57 -10.52 -4.90
C ASN A 7 2.47 -9.30 -3.98
N LEU A 8 2.35 -8.09 -4.52
CA LEU A 8 2.40 -6.85 -3.76
C LEU A 8 1.37 -6.79 -2.61
N VAL A 9 0.17 -7.33 -2.83
CA VAL A 9 -0.90 -7.35 -1.82
C VAL A 9 -0.53 -8.14 -0.55
N PHE A 10 0.48 -9.01 -0.63
CA PHE A 10 1.00 -9.79 0.49
C PHE A 10 2.40 -9.38 0.93
N HIS A 11 3.01 -8.39 0.27
CA HIS A 11 4.39 -7.98 0.50
C HIS A 11 4.46 -6.71 1.37
N GLU A 12 5.68 -6.40 1.82
CA GLU A 12 6.04 -5.18 2.53
C GLU A 12 5.81 -3.94 1.65
N LEU A 13 4.98 -3.02 2.15
CA LEU A 13 4.62 -1.77 1.48
C LEU A 13 5.50 -0.60 1.93
N ILE A 14 6.14 -0.70 3.10
CA ILE A 14 7.04 0.34 3.63
C ILE A 14 8.21 0.58 2.65
N GLY A 15 8.52 1.85 2.46
CA GLY A 15 9.55 2.35 1.55
C GLY A 15 9.10 2.49 0.09
N LEU A 16 7.89 2.03 -0.28
CA LEU A 16 7.36 2.26 -1.62
C LEU A 16 6.85 3.68 -1.77
N ARG A 17 7.12 4.27 -2.94
CA ARG A 17 6.40 5.46 -3.38
C ARG A 17 4.96 5.08 -3.68
N VAL A 18 4.03 5.93 -3.29
CA VAL A 18 2.59 5.71 -3.44
C VAL A 18 1.87 7.01 -3.77
N ASP A 19 0.88 6.88 -4.65
CA ASP A 19 -0.10 7.91 -4.97
C ASP A 19 -1.50 7.39 -4.56
N VAL A 20 -2.29 8.23 -3.89
CA VAL A 20 -3.71 7.94 -3.59
C VAL A 20 -4.53 8.32 -4.82
N VAL A 21 -4.99 7.34 -5.58
CA VAL A 21 -5.71 7.52 -6.85
C VAL A 21 -7.16 7.91 -6.62
N SER A 22 -7.80 7.26 -5.66
CA SER A 22 -9.16 7.57 -5.21
C SER A 22 -9.26 7.30 -3.72
N HIS A 23 -10.13 8.03 -3.04
CA HIS A 23 -10.44 7.81 -1.63
C HIS A 23 -11.82 8.41 -1.30
N SER A 24 -12.53 7.85 -0.31
CA SER A 24 -13.83 8.40 0.14
C SER A 24 -13.73 9.82 0.70
N ASP A 25 -12.64 10.12 1.42
CA ASP A 25 -12.20 11.48 1.75
C ASP A 25 -11.50 12.13 0.54
N PRO A 26 -12.13 13.13 -0.11
CA PRO A 26 -11.58 13.77 -1.31
C PRO A 26 -10.27 14.52 -1.06
N SER A 27 -10.01 14.96 0.18
CA SER A 27 -8.78 15.70 0.52
C SER A 27 -7.51 14.85 0.42
N LEU A 28 -7.68 13.52 0.41
CA LEU A 28 -6.59 12.56 0.27
C LEU A 28 -6.30 12.20 -1.19
N VAL A 29 -7.21 12.49 -2.12
CA VAL A 29 -7.03 12.18 -3.55
C VAL A 29 -5.88 13.01 -4.11
N GLY A 30 -4.95 12.35 -4.81
CA GLY A 30 -3.74 12.97 -5.32
C GLY A 30 -2.63 13.15 -4.28
N LEU A 31 -2.80 12.68 -3.03
CA LEU A 31 -1.70 12.60 -2.07
C LEU A 31 -0.61 11.69 -2.61
N LYS A 32 0.62 12.23 -2.69
CA LYS A 32 1.82 11.49 -3.12
C LYS A 32 2.86 11.47 -2.02
N GLY A 33 3.60 10.37 -1.93
CA GLY A 33 4.68 10.26 -0.96
C GLY A 33 5.29 8.88 -0.89
N VAL A 34 5.91 8.59 0.25
CA VAL A 34 6.50 7.29 0.56
C VAL A 34 5.80 6.70 1.77
N VAL A 35 5.48 5.41 1.73
CA VAL A 35 4.96 4.69 2.88
C VAL A 35 6.07 4.57 3.93
N VAL A 36 5.88 5.17 5.09
CA VAL A 36 6.86 5.11 6.20
C VAL A 36 6.44 4.13 7.30
N TRP A 37 5.15 3.82 7.37
CA TRP A 37 4.63 2.87 8.34
C TRP A 37 3.31 2.27 7.85
N GLU A 38 2.99 1.09 8.35
CA GLU A 38 1.74 0.38 8.09
C GLU A 38 1.20 -0.21 9.39
N ILE A 39 -0.09 -0.02 9.63
CA ILE A 39 -0.84 -0.80 10.63
C ILE A 39 -1.99 -1.51 9.93
N ARG A 40 -2.79 -2.29 10.68
CA ARG A 40 -3.87 -3.13 10.13
C ARG A 40 -4.73 -2.42 9.08
N ASN A 41 -5.19 -1.20 9.40
CA ASN A 41 -6.17 -0.47 8.60
C ASN A 41 -5.63 0.81 7.95
N MET A 42 -4.40 1.23 8.25
CA MET A 42 -3.87 2.52 7.79
C MET A 42 -2.49 2.40 7.17
N LEU A 43 -2.24 3.28 6.20
CA LEU A 43 -0.92 3.61 5.67
C LEU A 43 -0.50 4.99 6.18
N PHE A 44 0.78 5.12 6.53
CA PHE A 44 1.37 6.39 6.91
C PHE A 44 2.24 6.85 5.75
N ILE A 45 1.83 7.93 5.09
CA ILE A 45 2.47 8.43 3.88
C ILE A 45 3.20 9.73 4.21
N LYS A 46 4.52 9.74 4.07
CA LYS A 46 5.32 10.95 4.18
C LYS A 46 5.33 11.65 2.82
N ASN A 47 4.75 12.84 2.76
CA ASN A 47 4.70 13.62 1.53
C ASN A 47 6.03 14.36 1.27
N SER A 48 6.13 15.06 0.13
CA SER A 48 7.31 15.83 -0.27
C SER A 48 7.69 16.95 0.71
N ARG A 49 6.72 17.46 1.50
CA ARG A 49 6.94 18.48 2.54
C ARG A 49 7.36 17.86 3.88
N GLY A 50 7.58 16.54 3.93
CA GLY A 50 7.98 15.82 5.14
C GLY A 50 6.83 15.54 6.12
N LYS A 51 5.60 16.01 5.87
CA LYS A 51 4.44 15.73 6.71
C LYS A 51 3.97 14.29 6.52
N ILE A 52 3.70 13.62 7.64
CA ILE A 52 3.09 12.28 7.64
C ILE A 52 1.57 12.43 7.63
N VAL A 53 0.93 11.84 6.63
CA VAL A 53 -0.52 11.76 6.50
C VAL A 53 -0.94 10.31 6.74
N LYS A 54 -1.94 10.11 7.60
CA LYS A 54 -2.51 8.79 7.89
C LYS A 54 -3.70 8.57 6.96
N VAL A 55 -3.68 7.49 6.20
CA VAL A 55 -4.72 7.17 5.20
C VAL A 55 -5.32 5.81 5.52
N LEU A 56 -6.65 5.74 5.59
CA LEU A 56 -7.36 4.47 5.75
C LEU A 56 -7.26 3.66 4.46
N LYS A 57 -6.91 2.37 4.58
CA LYS A 57 -6.79 1.48 3.43
C LYS A 57 -8.16 1.24 2.78
N GLN A 58 -9.14 0.81 3.57
CA GLN A 58 -10.42 0.29 3.09
C GLN A 58 -11.18 1.19 2.10
N TYR A 59 -10.97 2.50 2.15
CA TYR A 59 -11.71 3.45 1.32
C TYR A 59 -10.91 4.02 0.16
N GLY A 60 -9.69 3.53 -0.08
CA GLY A 60 -8.79 4.08 -1.08
C GLY A 60 -8.36 3.08 -2.17
N THR A 61 -8.03 3.62 -3.34
CA THR A 61 -7.21 2.94 -4.34
C THR A 61 -5.83 3.58 -4.36
N PHE A 62 -4.79 2.75 -4.28
CA PHE A 62 -3.41 3.20 -4.13
C PHE A 62 -2.58 2.72 -5.32
N ARG A 63 -1.83 3.63 -5.94
CA ARG A 63 -0.86 3.30 -6.98
C ARG A 63 0.54 3.26 -6.37
N PHE A 64 1.09 2.06 -6.25
CA PHE A 64 2.43 1.84 -5.74
C PHE A 64 3.44 1.76 -6.88
N TYR A 65 4.61 2.36 -6.67
CA TYR A 65 5.71 2.31 -7.63
C TYR A 65 6.78 1.34 -7.16
N LEU A 66 6.97 0.26 -7.90
CA LEU A 66 7.96 -0.76 -7.60
C LEU A 66 9.37 -0.29 -8.02
N PRO A 67 10.44 -0.78 -7.37
CA PRO A 67 11.81 -0.48 -7.78
C PRO A 67 12.15 -0.91 -9.22
N SER A 68 11.36 -1.80 -9.82
CA SER A 68 11.48 -2.19 -11.23
C SER A 68 10.95 -1.15 -12.21
N GLY A 69 10.41 -0.02 -11.73
CA GLY A 69 9.78 1.01 -12.57
C GLY A 69 8.30 0.76 -12.88
N VAL A 70 7.76 -0.40 -12.47
CA VAL A 70 6.35 -0.75 -12.71
C VAL A 70 5.46 -0.10 -11.65
N ALA A 71 4.35 0.49 -12.08
CA ALA A 71 3.30 0.97 -11.20
C ALA A 71 2.17 -0.07 -11.07
N VAL A 72 1.65 -0.25 -9.86
CA VAL A 72 0.60 -1.24 -9.55
C VAL A 72 -0.50 -0.56 -8.78
N GLU A 73 -1.72 -0.61 -9.31
CA GLU A 73 -2.90 -0.14 -8.59
C GLU A 73 -3.47 -1.25 -7.72
N VAL A 74 -3.74 -0.89 -6.47
CA VAL A 74 -4.20 -1.81 -5.44
C VAL A 74 -5.37 -1.18 -4.72
N SER A 75 -6.51 -1.88 -4.74
CA SER A 75 -7.61 -1.56 -3.83
C SER A 75 -7.13 -1.74 -2.39
N GLY A 76 -7.36 -0.75 -1.55
CA GLY A 76 -6.95 -0.81 -0.16
C GLY A 76 -7.66 -1.91 0.64
N THR A 77 -8.82 -2.40 0.18
CA THR A 77 -9.46 -3.59 0.76
C THR A 77 -8.59 -4.85 0.61
N SER A 78 -7.85 -4.98 -0.49
CA SER A 78 -6.95 -6.11 -0.76
C SER A 78 -5.71 -6.13 0.15
N ILE A 79 -5.33 -4.99 0.71
CA ILE A 79 -4.18 -4.82 1.63
C ILE A 79 -4.62 -4.57 3.07
N LEU A 80 -5.86 -4.91 3.43
CA LEU A 80 -6.27 -4.96 4.84
C LEU A 80 -5.51 -6.05 5.60
N GLY A 81 -5.22 -5.77 6.87
CA GLY A 81 -4.38 -6.61 7.72
C GLY A 81 -2.99 -6.01 7.95
N ARG A 82 -2.34 -6.47 9.02
CA ARG A 82 -0.92 -6.15 9.29
C ARG A 82 -0.01 -6.87 8.28
N PRO A 83 1.21 -6.37 8.01
CA PRO A 83 2.13 -7.02 7.06
C PRO A 83 2.30 -8.53 7.28
N ASP A 84 2.42 -8.97 8.53
CA ASP A 84 2.57 -10.38 8.92
C ASP A 84 1.30 -11.20 8.66
N GLU A 85 0.12 -10.62 8.90
CA GLU A 85 -1.17 -11.24 8.58
C GLU A 85 -1.33 -11.43 7.06
N ARG A 86 -0.93 -10.42 6.27
CA ARG A 86 -1.00 -10.48 4.80
C ARG A 86 -0.05 -11.54 4.24
N LEU A 87 1.14 -11.68 4.82
CA LEU A 87 2.11 -12.69 4.39
C LEU A 87 1.59 -14.12 4.63
N LYS A 88 0.85 -14.37 5.72
CA LYS A 88 0.22 -15.68 5.97
C LYS A 88 -0.78 -16.06 4.88
N ARG A 89 -1.62 -15.11 4.43
CA ARG A 89 -2.57 -15.33 3.32
C ARG A 89 -1.89 -15.72 2.00
N ALA A 90 -0.65 -15.28 1.77
CA ALA A 90 0.10 -15.71 0.60
C ALA A 90 0.38 -17.22 0.64
N ARG A 91 0.66 -17.78 1.81
CA ARG A 91 0.91 -19.22 1.97
C ARG A 91 -0.34 -20.03 1.65
N ASP A 92 -1.51 -19.55 2.07
CA ASP A 92 -2.80 -20.18 1.76
C ASP A 92 -3.15 -20.09 0.27
N ARG A 93 -2.72 -19.02 -0.41
CA ARG A 93 -2.98 -18.80 -1.85
C ARG A 93 -2.03 -19.62 -2.73
N PHE A 94 -0.79 -19.77 -2.33
CA PHE A 94 0.24 -20.49 -3.07
C PHE A 94 0.56 -21.81 -2.37
N ARG A 95 -0.44 -22.59 -1.94
CA ARG A 95 -0.23 -23.88 -1.25
C ARG A 95 0.81 -24.72 -2.01
N TRP A 96 1.99 -24.82 -1.42
CA TRP A 96 3.03 -25.79 -1.74
C TRP A 96 2.83 -27.00 -0.86
#